data_AF-A0A2V3I6R0-F1
#
_entry.id   AF-A0A2V3I6R0-F1
#
_cell.length_a   1.000
_cell.length_b   1.000
_cell.length_c   1.000
_cell.angle_alpha   90.00
_cell.angle_beta   90.00
_cell.angle_gamma   90.00
#
_symmetry.space_group_name_H-M   'P 1'
#
loop_
_entity.id
_entity.type
_entity.pdbx_description
1 polymer ?
#
loop_
_entity_poly.entity_id
_entity_poly.type
_entity_poly.pdbx_seq_one_letter_code
_entity_poly.pdbx_strand_id
1 'polypeptide(L)'
;SEDAVLDGKVSFSRSGSVSKSVNWLSLIVPNDANMIKEQLVEFKEIKYIPPSLQGSEHDWQYFEQRYDAAIEWIDENGHAVISNGPFYLDNYSPESRTITINSFDSAGYPFDAGKWEEFEQIKFPKITNVEIPNVVDLKKELSVRVHTTDSSAIHYFISNSKGETVTSGVKSISNGLSEIGLTEEEILQLDVGANTLKVFASSEEALRPDIYETSFLVVEGQTELPTVPISEVESSSEGTSYTGVVLAIIGAIIVGIIVYIRRKRKRKS
;
A
#
# COMPACT_ATOMS: atom_id res chain seq x y z
N SER A 1 15.57 -37.66 -13.19
CA SER A 1 14.39 -37.31 -14.02
C SER A 1 14.75 -37.24 -15.50
N GLU A 2 15.89 -36.65 -15.88
CA GLU A 2 16.39 -36.63 -17.25
C GLU A 2 16.60 -38.02 -17.86
N ASP A 3 17.35 -38.90 -17.18
CA ASP A 3 17.62 -40.25 -17.68
C ASP A 3 16.35 -41.11 -17.84
N ALA A 4 15.39 -41.02 -16.92
CA ALA A 4 14.10 -41.72 -17.05
C ALA A 4 13.30 -41.28 -18.30
N VAL A 5 13.50 -40.05 -18.78
CA VAL A 5 12.91 -39.54 -20.02
C VAL A 5 13.73 -39.94 -21.26
N LEU A 6 15.07 -39.99 -21.13
CA LEU A 6 15.97 -40.44 -22.19
C LEU A 6 15.84 -41.95 -22.45
N ASP A 7 15.62 -42.74 -21.40
CA ASP A 7 15.33 -44.19 -21.45
C ASP A 7 13.94 -44.51 -22.00
N GLY A 8 13.11 -43.49 -22.24
CA GLY A 8 11.77 -43.65 -22.79
C GLY A 8 10.76 -44.29 -21.83
N LYS A 9 11.02 -44.28 -20.52
CA LYS A 9 10.08 -44.78 -19.51
C LYS A 9 8.96 -43.76 -19.21
N VAL A 10 9.29 -42.47 -19.29
CA VAL A 10 8.36 -41.35 -19.07
C VAL A 10 8.64 -40.19 -20.04
N SER A 11 7.73 -39.21 -20.13
CA SER A 11 7.92 -37.98 -20.92
C SER A 11 7.90 -36.75 -20.01
N PHE A 12 8.59 -35.67 -20.39
CA PHE A 12 8.51 -34.38 -19.69
C PHE A 12 7.23 -33.58 -19.99
N SER A 13 6.48 -33.96 -21.03
CA SER A 13 5.28 -33.22 -21.43
C SER A 13 4.11 -34.14 -21.76
N ARG A 14 2.89 -33.63 -21.56
CA ARG A 14 1.67 -34.32 -21.94
C ARG A 14 1.63 -34.66 -23.43
N SER A 15 2.05 -33.77 -24.31
CA SER A 15 2.11 -34.04 -25.76
C SER A 15 3.15 -35.11 -26.11
N GLY A 16 4.30 -35.12 -25.43
CA GLY A 16 5.32 -36.15 -25.59
C GLY A 16 4.92 -37.52 -25.02
N SER A 17 4.11 -37.54 -23.95
CA SER A 17 3.56 -38.76 -23.35
C SER A 17 2.61 -39.49 -24.31
N VAL A 18 1.77 -38.72 -25.02
CA VAL A 18 0.81 -39.23 -26.02
C VAL A 18 1.52 -39.73 -27.27
N SER A 19 2.55 -39.03 -27.77
CA SER A 19 3.27 -39.43 -28.98
C SER A 19 4.17 -40.64 -28.78
N LYS A 20 4.74 -40.81 -27.57
CA LYS A 20 5.63 -41.92 -27.22
C LYS A 20 4.91 -43.08 -26.52
N SER A 21 3.61 -42.95 -26.21
CA SER A 21 2.82 -43.93 -25.43
C SER A 21 3.44 -44.26 -24.06
N VAL A 22 3.97 -43.25 -23.38
CA VAL A 22 4.64 -43.37 -22.06
C VAL A 22 3.99 -42.38 -21.09
N ASN A 23 4.05 -42.61 -19.78
CA ASN A 23 3.43 -41.71 -18.81
C ASN A 23 4.13 -40.33 -18.77
N TRP A 24 3.36 -39.27 -18.51
CA TRP A 24 3.93 -37.94 -18.24
C TRP A 24 4.51 -37.95 -16.83
N LEU A 25 5.81 -37.69 -16.69
CA LEU A 25 6.52 -37.73 -15.41
C LEU A 25 5.89 -36.73 -14.43
N SER A 26 5.34 -37.26 -13.36
CA SER A 26 4.78 -36.47 -12.27
C SER A 26 5.51 -36.77 -10.96
N LEU A 27 6.23 -35.79 -10.42
CA LEU A 27 6.97 -35.97 -9.16
C LEU A 27 6.05 -36.14 -7.94
N ILE A 28 4.75 -35.84 -8.07
CA ILE A 28 3.75 -35.98 -7.01
C ILE A 28 3.02 -37.32 -7.05
N VAL A 29 3.07 -38.05 -8.17
CA VAL A 29 2.38 -39.34 -8.30
C VAL A 29 3.28 -40.44 -7.73
N PRO A 30 2.82 -41.26 -6.77
CA PRO A 30 3.67 -42.23 -6.10
C PRO A 30 4.38 -43.24 -7.02
N ASN A 31 3.70 -43.68 -8.08
CA ASN A 31 4.29 -44.61 -9.05
C ASN A 31 5.47 -43.99 -9.80
N ASP A 32 5.33 -42.74 -10.24
CA ASP A 32 6.37 -42.01 -10.96
C ASP A 32 7.52 -41.62 -10.00
N ALA A 33 7.19 -41.26 -8.75
CA ALA A 33 8.18 -40.99 -7.71
C ALA A 33 9.04 -42.23 -7.40
N ASN A 34 8.46 -43.43 -7.39
CA ASN A 34 9.21 -44.68 -7.23
C ASN A 34 10.17 -44.92 -8.39
N MET A 35 9.80 -44.61 -9.64
CA MET A 35 10.74 -44.69 -10.77
C MET A 35 11.92 -43.72 -10.61
N ILE A 36 11.67 -42.51 -10.07
CA ILE A 36 12.75 -41.57 -9.74
C ILE A 36 13.65 -42.13 -8.64
N LYS A 37 13.08 -42.75 -7.60
CA LYS A 37 13.84 -43.41 -6.54
C LYS A 37 14.78 -44.48 -7.07
N GLU A 38 14.30 -45.35 -7.96
CA GLU A 38 15.14 -46.39 -8.61
C GLU A 38 16.34 -45.76 -9.32
N GLN A 39 16.13 -44.66 -10.06
CA GLN A 39 17.21 -43.95 -10.72
C GLN A 39 18.21 -43.32 -9.74
N LEU A 40 17.73 -42.78 -8.61
CA LEU A 40 18.58 -42.22 -7.56
C LEU A 40 19.46 -43.30 -6.92
N VAL A 41 18.91 -44.50 -6.72
CA VAL A 41 19.67 -45.67 -6.23
C VAL A 41 20.77 -46.04 -7.24
N GLU A 42 20.44 -46.15 -8.52
CA GLU A 42 21.42 -46.45 -9.57
C GLU A 42 22.53 -45.38 -9.62
N PHE A 43 22.16 -44.10 -9.59
CA PHE A 43 23.12 -43.00 -9.57
C PHE A 43 24.03 -43.00 -8.35
N LYS A 44 23.50 -43.37 -7.19
CA LYS A 44 24.29 -43.56 -5.98
C LYS A 44 25.29 -44.70 -6.16
N GLU A 45 24.88 -45.84 -6.71
CA GLU A 45 25.73 -47.02 -6.93
C GLU A 45 26.89 -46.75 -7.90
N ILE A 46 26.61 -46.07 -9.03
CA ILE A 46 27.64 -45.76 -10.04
C ILE A 46 28.48 -44.51 -9.68
N LYS A 47 28.24 -43.93 -8.50
CA LYS A 47 28.86 -42.69 -8.02
C LYS A 47 28.71 -41.50 -8.97
N TYR A 48 27.51 -41.33 -9.53
CA TYR A 48 27.23 -40.28 -10.49
C TYR A 48 27.15 -38.89 -9.83
N ILE A 49 27.92 -37.94 -10.36
CA ILE A 49 27.84 -36.52 -9.99
C ILE A 49 27.31 -35.74 -11.21
N PRO A 50 26.13 -35.09 -11.09
CA PRO A 50 25.58 -34.27 -12.17
C PRO A 50 26.59 -33.24 -12.68
N PRO A 51 26.72 -33.02 -14.01
CA PRO A 51 27.67 -32.08 -14.58
C PRO A 51 27.62 -30.67 -13.98
N SER A 52 26.43 -30.18 -13.61
CA SER A 52 26.25 -28.88 -12.96
C SER A 52 26.84 -28.79 -11.55
N LEU A 53 27.14 -29.92 -10.92
CA LEU A 53 27.72 -30.01 -9.58
C LEU A 53 29.19 -30.49 -9.63
N GLN A 54 29.73 -30.76 -10.82
CA GLN A 54 31.13 -31.11 -10.99
C GLN A 54 32.01 -29.90 -10.68
N GLY A 55 33.04 -30.09 -9.85
CA GLY A 55 33.92 -29.02 -9.38
C GLY A 55 33.47 -28.32 -8.10
N SER A 56 32.42 -28.80 -7.43
CA SER A 56 32.14 -28.38 -6.06
C SER A 56 33.26 -28.79 -5.10
N GLU A 57 33.48 -28.04 -4.02
CA GLU A 57 34.46 -28.36 -2.97
C GLU A 57 34.03 -29.55 -2.08
N HIS A 58 32.94 -30.24 -2.42
CA HIS A 58 32.40 -31.36 -1.67
C HIS A 58 32.96 -32.70 -2.15
N ASP A 59 33.16 -33.61 -1.21
CA ASP A 59 33.58 -34.99 -1.49
C ASP A 59 32.40 -35.89 -1.84
N TRP A 60 32.69 -37.14 -2.20
CA TRP A 60 31.65 -38.12 -2.52
C TRP A 60 30.71 -38.39 -1.33
N GLN A 61 31.20 -38.32 -0.09
CA GLN A 61 30.40 -38.57 1.11
C GLN A 61 29.24 -37.58 1.22
N TYR A 62 29.46 -36.31 0.87
CA TYR A 62 28.40 -35.32 0.77
C TYR A 62 27.32 -35.71 -0.24
N PHE A 63 27.70 -36.10 -1.46
CA PHE A 63 26.75 -36.50 -2.50
C PHE A 63 25.97 -37.77 -2.14
N GLU A 64 26.66 -38.73 -1.52
CA GLU A 64 26.04 -39.95 -1.00
C GLU A 64 24.93 -39.64 0.00
N GLN A 65 25.18 -38.75 0.97
CA GLN A 65 24.19 -38.28 1.93
C GLN A 65 23.00 -37.57 1.26
N ARG A 66 23.23 -36.83 0.16
CA ARG A 66 22.16 -36.18 -0.60
C ARG A 66 21.27 -37.18 -1.33
N TYR A 67 21.86 -38.24 -1.90
CA TYR A 67 21.08 -39.32 -2.50
C TYR A 67 20.26 -40.06 -1.43
N ASP A 68 20.88 -40.37 -0.29
CA ASP A 68 20.18 -41.03 0.82
C ASP A 68 18.99 -40.21 1.33
N ALA A 69 19.19 -38.91 1.57
CA ALA A 69 18.12 -38.02 2.00
C ALA A 69 16.98 -37.93 0.97
N ALA A 70 17.29 -37.92 -0.33
CA ALA A 70 16.28 -37.86 -1.38
C ALA A 70 15.49 -39.18 -1.50
N ILE A 71 16.16 -40.33 -1.31
CA ILE A 71 15.54 -41.65 -1.32
C ILE A 71 14.62 -41.80 -0.10
N GLU A 72 15.12 -41.48 1.09
CA GLU A 72 14.37 -41.50 2.35
C GLU A 72 13.13 -40.60 2.27
N TRP A 73 13.27 -39.39 1.72
CA TRP A 73 12.14 -38.49 1.49
C TRP A 73 11.02 -39.14 0.66
N ILE A 74 11.37 -39.81 -0.44
CA ILE A 74 10.39 -40.48 -1.31
C ILE A 74 9.73 -41.65 -0.56
N ASP A 75 10.48 -42.41 0.24
CA ASP A 75 9.95 -43.52 1.02
C ASP A 75 8.98 -43.05 2.12
N GLU A 76 9.26 -41.92 2.76
CA GLU A 76 8.43 -41.36 3.82
C GLU A 76 7.18 -40.63 3.29
N ASN A 77 7.32 -39.83 2.23
CA ASN A 77 6.26 -38.92 1.76
C ASN A 77 5.52 -39.44 0.53
N GLY A 78 6.01 -40.53 -0.09
CA GLY A 78 5.39 -41.13 -1.28
C GLY A 78 5.49 -40.27 -2.55
N HIS A 79 6.32 -39.22 -2.54
CA HIS A 79 6.53 -38.34 -3.70
C HIS A 79 7.96 -37.79 -3.76
N ALA A 80 8.37 -37.34 -4.95
CA ALA A 80 9.71 -36.82 -5.22
C ALA A 80 9.80 -35.28 -5.21
N VAL A 81 8.75 -34.57 -4.76
CA VAL A 81 8.78 -33.12 -4.58
C VAL A 81 9.45 -32.76 -3.25
N ILE A 82 10.63 -32.15 -3.32
CA ILE A 82 11.35 -31.58 -2.18
C ILE A 82 11.29 -30.06 -2.31
N SER A 83 10.63 -29.40 -1.36
CA SER A 83 10.48 -27.94 -1.37
C SER A 83 11.73 -27.24 -0.81
N ASN A 84 11.98 -26.03 -1.30
CA ASN A 84 13.04 -25.14 -0.83
C ASN A 84 12.50 -23.91 -0.06
N GLY A 85 11.20 -23.89 0.25
CA GLY A 85 10.53 -22.81 0.96
C GLY A 85 10.10 -23.19 2.39
N PRO A 86 9.32 -22.33 3.08
CA PRO A 86 8.79 -22.61 4.43
C PRO A 86 7.78 -23.76 4.49
N PHE A 87 7.28 -24.22 3.36
CA PHE A 87 6.25 -25.25 3.27
C PHE A 87 6.71 -26.40 2.37
N TYR A 88 6.25 -27.62 2.67
CA TYR A 88 6.43 -28.80 1.83
C TYR A 88 5.09 -29.47 1.54
N LEU A 89 5.06 -30.20 0.42
CA LEU A 89 3.95 -31.10 0.11
C LEU A 89 4.06 -32.28 1.08
N ASP A 90 3.01 -32.51 1.88
CA ASP A 90 2.96 -33.58 2.88
C ASP A 90 2.26 -34.82 2.33
N ASN A 91 1.15 -34.61 1.62
CA ASN A 91 0.39 -35.70 1.02
C ASN A 91 -0.33 -35.26 -0.25
N TYR A 92 -0.37 -36.16 -1.23
CA TYR A 92 -1.11 -36.00 -2.48
C TYR A 92 -2.02 -37.20 -2.71
N SER A 93 -3.33 -36.99 -2.57
CA SER A 93 -4.34 -38.02 -2.86
C SER A 93 -5.24 -37.58 -4.01
N PRO A 94 -4.95 -38.01 -5.25
CA PRO A 94 -5.77 -37.65 -6.41
C PRO A 94 -7.17 -38.28 -6.35
N GLU A 95 -7.29 -39.45 -5.72
CA GLU A 95 -8.58 -40.15 -5.55
C GLU A 95 -9.55 -39.36 -4.66
N SER A 96 -9.05 -38.80 -3.55
CA SER A 96 -9.83 -37.93 -2.68
C SER A 96 -9.84 -36.45 -3.12
N ARG A 97 -9.09 -36.10 -4.17
CA ARG A 97 -8.85 -34.73 -4.64
C ARG A 97 -8.31 -33.81 -3.53
N THR A 98 -7.40 -34.34 -2.71
CA THR A 98 -6.84 -33.63 -1.56
C THR A 98 -5.34 -33.44 -1.73
N ILE A 99 -4.86 -32.25 -1.40
CA ILE A 99 -3.44 -31.91 -1.32
C ILE A 99 -3.22 -31.31 0.08
N THR A 100 -2.33 -31.90 0.86
CA THR A 100 -1.94 -31.40 2.18
C THR A 100 -0.58 -30.76 2.09
N ILE A 101 -0.43 -29.55 2.64
CA ILE A 101 0.81 -28.79 2.68
C ILE A 101 1.06 -28.46 4.15
N ASN A 102 2.26 -28.75 4.63
CA ASN A 102 2.69 -28.46 6.01
C ASN A 102 3.88 -27.49 5.98
N SER A 103 4.09 -26.75 7.08
CA SER A 103 5.30 -25.95 7.26
C SER A 103 6.47 -26.82 7.71
N PHE A 104 7.68 -26.43 7.31
CA PHE A 104 8.89 -27.00 7.89
C PHE A 104 9.09 -26.47 9.31
N ASP A 105 8.46 -27.12 10.28
CA ASP A 105 8.59 -26.77 11.70
C ASP A 105 9.84 -27.43 12.34
N SER A 106 10.79 -27.88 11.52
CA SER A 106 11.99 -28.58 11.98
C SER A 106 13.01 -27.60 12.55
N ALA A 107 13.82 -28.07 13.50
CA ALA A 107 14.89 -27.27 14.13
C ALA A 107 15.97 -26.75 13.15
N GLY A 108 15.94 -27.17 11.88
CA GLY A 108 16.86 -26.74 10.82
C GLY A 108 16.31 -25.63 9.91
N TYR A 109 15.02 -25.27 10.00
CA TYR A 109 14.48 -24.18 9.19
C TYR A 109 14.85 -22.81 9.81
N PRO A 110 15.40 -21.85 9.04
CA PRO A 110 16.05 -20.66 9.61
C PRO A 110 15.09 -19.58 10.10
N PHE A 111 13.78 -19.70 9.85
CA PHE A 111 12.82 -18.64 10.13
C PHE A 111 11.59 -19.17 10.86
N ASP A 112 11.30 -18.59 12.03
CA ASP A 112 10.06 -18.88 12.74
C ASP A 112 8.83 -18.32 12.00
N ALA A 113 7.66 -18.85 12.33
CA ALA A 113 6.40 -18.24 11.94
C ALA A 113 6.36 -16.78 12.42
N GLY A 114 5.92 -15.87 11.54
CA GLY A 114 5.86 -14.45 11.85
C GLY A 114 7.17 -13.68 11.59
N LYS A 115 8.22 -14.32 11.06
CA LYS A 115 9.49 -13.65 10.70
C LYS A 115 9.32 -12.35 9.89
N TRP A 116 8.26 -12.25 9.10
CA TRP A 116 7.99 -11.11 8.21
C TRP A 116 6.86 -10.19 8.71
N GLU A 117 6.36 -10.37 9.94
CA GLU A 117 5.27 -9.56 10.51
C GLU A 117 5.59 -8.06 10.52
N GLU A 118 6.87 -7.68 10.66
CA GLU A 118 7.30 -6.29 10.64
C GLU A 118 6.95 -5.55 9.33
N PHE A 119 6.83 -6.29 8.22
CA PHE A 119 6.47 -5.74 6.91
C PHE A 119 4.97 -5.69 6.65
N GLU A 120 4.14 -6.27 7.52
CA GLU A 120 2.68 -6.21 7.39
C GLU A 120 2.15 -4.80 7.70
N GLN A 121 2.80 -4.10 8.61
CA GLN A 121 2.44 -2.74 9.02
C GLN A 121 3.24 -1.70 8.24
N ILE A 122 2.85 -1.45 7.00
CA ILE A 122 3.52 -0.48 6.14
C ILE A 122 3.26 0.94 6.67
N LYS A 123 4.34 1.66 6.99
CA LYS A 123 4.30 3.08 7.35
C LYS A 123 4.51 3.93 6.12
N PHE A 124 3.43 4.55 5.65
CA PHE A 124 3.52 5.46 4.51
C PHE A 124 3.92 6.85 4.97
N PRO A 125 4.87 7.52 4.27
CA PRO A 125 5.18 8.92 4.55
C PRO A 125 3.90 9.74 4.43
N LYS A 126 3.73 10.73 5.30
CA LYS A 126 2.56 11.61 5.28
C LYS A 126 2.94 13.02 5.65
N ILE A 127 2.47 13.99 4.87
CA ILE A 127 2.57 15.41 5.17
C ILE A 127 1.38 15.78 6.06
N THR A 128 1.65 16.19 7.30
CA THR A 128 0.60 16.50 8.27
C THR A 128 0.23 17.98 8.27
N ASN A 129 1.19 18.86 8.01
CA ASN A 129 0.97 20.30 7.92
C ASN A 129 2.09 20.99 7.13
N VAL A 130 1.76 22.09 6.45
CA VAL A 130 2.75 22.97 5.79
C VAL A 130 2.44 24.40 6.19
N GLU A 131 3.35 25.01 6.94
CA GLU A 131 3.25 26.39 7.40
C GLU A 131 3.89 27.33 6.36
N ILE A 132 3.07 27.87 5.46
CA ILE A 132 3.45 28.89 4.50
C ILE A 132 2.52 30.11 4.61
N PRO A 133 3.05 31.35 4.62
CA PRO A 133 2.21 32.55 4.57
C PRO A 133 1.43 32.64 3.25
N ASN A 134 0.18 33.11 3.32
CA ASN A 134 -0.63 33.35 2.12
C ASN A 134 -0.08 34.49 1.25
N VAL A 135 0.65 35.42 1.86
CA VAL A 135 1.27 36.59 1.21
C VAL A 135 2.73 36.68 1.62
N VAL A 136 3.62 36.82 0.64
CA VAL A 136 5.08 36.89 0.79
C VAL A 136 5.57 38.18 0.13
N ASP A 137 6.45 38.90 0.83
CA ASP A 137 7.07 40.13 0.33
C ASP A 137 8.32 39.79 -0.48
N LEU A 138 8.45 40.38 -1.68
CA LEU A 138 9.61 40.19 -2.56
C LEU A 138 10.97 40.53 -1.92
N LYS A 139 10.98 41.33 -0.85
CA LYS A 139 12.20 41.80 -0.17
C LYS A 139 12.43 41.16 1.19
N LYS A 140 11.75 40.06 1.50
CA LYS A 140 11.92 39.34 2.77
C LYS A 140 12.17 37.86 2.51
N GLU A 141 13.11 37.29 3.23
CA GLU A 141 13.32 35.84 3.26
C GLU A 141 12.02 35.09 3.63
N LEU A 142 11.84 33.93 3.02
CA LEU A 142 10.70 33.06 3.27
C LEU A 142 11.19 31.76 3.90
N SER A 143 10.63 31.41 5.05
CA SER A 143 10.80 30.10 5.66
C SER A 143 9.45 29.37 5.69
N VAL A 144 9.45 28.14 5.18
CA VAL A 144 8.30 27.23 5.18
C VAL A 144 8.63 26.02 6.03
N ARG A 145 7.83 25.78 7.07
CA ARG A 145 7.97 24.61 7.94
C ARG A 145 7.03 23.50 7.47
N VAL A 146 7.58 22.33 7.20
CA VAL A 146 6.86 21.13 6.76
C VAL A 146 6.87 20.09 7.86
N HIS A 147 5.68 19.71 8.32
CA HIS A 147 5.48 18.65 9.30
C HIS A 147 5.09 17.35 8.58
N THR A 148 5.72 16.26 9.01
CA THR A 148 5.57 14.94 8.39
C THR A 148 5.57 13.83 9.44
N THR A 149 5.02 12.68 9.08
CA THR A 149 5.18 11.41 9.81
C THR A 149 5.74 10.36 8.86
N ASP A 150 6.49 9.39 9.39
CA ASP A 150 7.00 8.23 8.65
C ASP A 150 7.77 8.58 7.36
N SER A 151 8.42 9.75 7.36
CA SER A 151 9.09 10.35 6.20
C SER A 151 10.57 10.58 6.52
N SER A 152 11.45 10.24 5.57
CA SER A 152 12.91 10.39 5.68
C SER A 152 13.40 11.69 5.04
N ALA A 153 12.76 12.13 3.95
CA ALA A 153 13.10 13.37 3.26
C ALA A 153 11.87 14.06 2.66
N ILE A 154 12.01 15.36 2.40
CA ILE A 154 11.10 16.11 1.54
C ILE A 154 11.80 16.56 0.27
N HIS A 155 11.07 16.52 -0.85
CA HIS A 155 11.45 17.12 -2.11
C HIS A 155 10.49 18.28 -2.37
N TYR A 156 11.01 19.48 -2.56
CA TYR A 156 10.17 20.65 -2.78
C TYR A 156 10.44 21.28 -4.16
N PHE A 157 9.39 21.89 -4.70
CA PHE A 157 9.42 22.64 -5.95
C PHE A 157 8.61 23.91 -5.76
N ILE A 158 9.18 25.05 -6.12
CA ILE A 158 8.51 26.33 -6.09
C ILE A 158 8.47 26.86 -7.51
N SER A 159 7.28 27.16 -7.99
CA SER A 159 7.04 27.57 -9.37
C SER A 159 6.36 28.93 -9.45
N ASN A 160 6.74 29.70 -10.46
CA ASN A 160 6.15 31.00 -10.73
C ASN A 160 4.75 30.89 -11.36
N SER A 161 4.15 32.03 -11.70
CA SER A 161 2.78 32.09 -12.26
C SER A 161 2.65 31.41 -13.64
N LYS A 162 3.77 31.17 -14.32
CA LYS A 162 3.85 30.47 -15.61
C LYS A 162 4.10 28.97 -15.47
N GLY A 163 4.28 28.48 -14.24
CA GLY A 163 4.61 27.08 -13.95
C GLY A 163 6.09 26.75 -14.13
N GLU A 164 6.96 27.75 -14.30
CA GLU A 164 8.41 27.53 -14.37
C GLU A 164 8.95 27.34 -12.94
N THR A 165 9.80 26.34 -12.75
CA THR A 165 10.41 26.09 -11.42
C THR A 165 11.50 27.12 -11.14
N VAL A 166 11.29 27.90 -10.09
CA VAL A 166 12.23 28.92 -9.60
C VAL A 166 13.30 28.28 -8.71
N THR A 167 12.88 27.47 -7.74
CA THR A 167 13.80 26.74 -6.87
C THR A 167 13.24 25.36 -6.55
N SER A 168 14.14 24.41 -6.34
CA SER A 168 13.80 23.04 -5.92
C SER A 168 14.94 22.44 -5.15
N GLY A 169 14.64 21.46 -4.31
CA GLY A 169 15.67 20.81 -3.51
C GLY A 169 15.16 19.63 -2.72
N VAL A 170 16.10 18.98 -2.03
CA VAL A 170 15.84 17.86 -1.12
C VAL A 170 16.33 18.27 0.26
N LYS A 171 15.48 18.07 1.27
CA LYS A 171 15.82 18.29 2.67
C LYS A 171 15.55 17.03 3.46
N SER A 172 16.50 16.62 4.30
CA SER A 172 16.25 15.55 5.27
C SER A 172 15.25 16.03 6.32
N ILE A 173 14.52 15.09 6.90
CA ILE A 173 13.58 15.36 8.00
C ILE A 173 14.26 15.01 9.33
N SER A 174 14.08 15.86 10.34
CA SER A 174 14.48 15.57 11.72
C SER A 174 13.28 15.73 12.64
N ASN A 175 12.98 14.70 13.44
CA ASN A 175 11.84 14.66 14.37
C ASN A 175 10.49 15.04 13.72
N GLY A 176 10.26 14.59 12.48
CA GLY A 176 9.03 14.89 11.73
C GLY A 176 8.94 16.32 11.18
N LEU A 177 10.00 17.13 11.30
CA LEU A 177 10.04 18.50 10.81
C LEU A 177 11.15 18.69 9.75
N SER A 178 10.85 19.49 8.74
CA SER A 178 11.84 20.02 7.81
C SER A 178 11.52 21.47 7.45
N GLU A 179 12.56 22.24 7.09
CA GLU A 179 12.45 23.66 6.80
C GLU A 179 12.98 23.97 5.41
N ILE A 180 12.15 24.65 4.61
CA ILE A 180 12.49 25.15 3.29
C ILE A 180 12.70 26.66 3.45
N GLY A 181 13.95 27.11 3.33
CA GLY A 181 14.29 28.53 3.30
C GLY A 181 14.54 28.99 1.87
N LEU A 182 13.97 30.14 1.49
CA LEU A 182 14.30 30.85 0.26
C LEU A 182 15.03 32.14 0.61
N THR A 183 16.14 32.36 -0.09
CA THR A 183 16.92 33.59 -0.03
C THR A 183 16.21 34.72 -0.78
N GLU A 184 16.59 35.97 -0.50
CA GLU A 184 16.08 37.13 -1.25
C GLU A 184 16.31 37.01 -2.76
N GLU A 185 17.45 36.47 -3.19
CA GLU A 185 17.79 36.27 -4.61
C GLU A 185 16.83 35.28 -5.31
N GLU A 186 16.42 34.22 -4.62
CA GLU A 186 15.45 33.24 -5.14
C GLU A 186 14.02 33.82 -5.17
N ILE A 187 13.67 34.64 -4.17
CA ILE A 187 12.35 35.27 -4.09
C ILE A 187 12.17 36.31 -5.20
N LEU A 188 13.22 37.04 -5.57
CA LEU A 188 13.21 37.99 -6.69
C LEU A 188 12.94 37.34 -8.06
N GLN A 189 13.09 36.02 -8.19
CA GLN A 189 12.75 35.27 -9.40
C GLN A 189 11.27 34.83 -9.45
N LEU A 190 10.53 35.00 -8.35
CA LEU A 190 9.09 34.76 -8.31
C LEU A 190 8.34 35.92 -9.00
N ASP A 191 7.21 35.59 -9.63
CA ASP A 191 6.36 36.61 -10.22
C ASP A 191 5.51 37.29 -9.14
N VAL A 192 5.32 38.61 -9.23
CA VAL A 192 4.27 39.29 -8.47
C VAL A 192 2.92 38.67 -8.84
N GLY A 193 2.22 38.13 -7.85
CA GLY A 193 0.98 37.37 -8.04
C GLY A 193 1.06 35.96 -7.49
N ALA A 194 0.32 35.02 -8.10
CA ALA A 194 0.20 33.66 -7.62
C ALA A 194 1.41 32.80 -8.00
N ASN A 195 2.00 32.17 -6.98
CA ASN A 195 3.09 31.20 -7.10
C ASN A 195 2.65 29.89 -6.43
N THR A 196 3.33 28.78 -6.75
CA THR A 196 2.94 27.45 -6.25
C THR A 196 4.09 26.81 -5.50
N LEU A 197 3.79 26.21 -4.35
CA LEU A 197 4.67 25.31 -3.61
C LEU A 197 4.12 23.89 -3.75
N LYS A 198 4.98 22.98 -4.21
CA LYS A 198 4.73 21.54 -4.24
C LYS A 198 5.77 20.82 -3.39
N VAL A 199 5.31 19.94 -2.50
CA VAL A 199 6.15 19.16 -1.59
C VAL A 199 5.81 17.68 -1.73
N PHE A 200 6.84 16.86 -1.84
CA PHE A 200 6.74 15.41 -1.81
C PHE A 200 7.46 14.90 -0.56
N ALA A 201 6.78 14.13 0.29
CA ALA A 201 7.41 13.43 1.40
C ALA A 201 7.75 12.00 0.97
N SER A 202 9.00 11.59 1.15
CA SER A 202 9.51 10.27 0.79
C SER A 202 10.00 9.52 2.02
N SER A 203 10.00 8.18 1.95
CA SER A 203 10.44 7.29 3.01
C SER A 203 11.39 6.23 2.46
N GLU A 204 12.35 5.81 3.27
CA GLU A 204 13.20 4.64 2.96
C GLU A 204 12.44 3.31 3.17
N GLU A 205 11.35 3.33 3.96
CA GLU A 205 10.52 2.15 4.25
C GLU A 205 9.43 1.92 3.17
N ALA A 206 9.00 2.97 2.47
CA ALA A 206 7.91 2.89 1.48
C ALA A 206 8.19 3.72 0.22
N LEU A 207 8.06 3.10 -0.96
CA LEU A 207 8.31 3.71 -2.27
C LEU A 207 7.16 4.61 -2.78
N ARG A 208 6.14 4.85 -1.97
CA ARG A 208 5.01 5.72 -2.32
C ARG A 208 5.13 7.04 -1.56
N PRO A 209 5.42 8.16 -2.23
CA PRO A 209 5.46 9.45 -1.57
C PRO A 209 4.05 9.99 -1.27
N ASP A 210 3.97 10.91 -0.32
CA ASP A 210 2.80 11.77 -0.11
C ASP A 210 3.04 13.14 -0.74
N ILE A 211 1.97 13.78 -1.21
CA ILE A 211 2.05 14.99 -2.05
C ILE A 211 1.20 16.09 -1.42
N TYR A 212 1.81 17.25 -1.25
CA TYR A 212 1.13 18.48 -0.86
C TYR A 212 1.38 19.57 -1.90
N GLU A 213 0.34 20.31 -2.27
CA GLU A 213 0.41 21.41 -3.22
C GLU A 213 -0.45 22.56 -2.74
N THR A 214 0.12 23.77 -2.72
CA THR A 214 -0.59 24.99 -2.35
C THR A 214 -0.09 26.18 -3.16
N SER A 215 -0.92 27.21 -3.30
CA SER A 215 -0.53 28.49 -3.89
C SER A 215 -0.38 29.57 -2.83
N PHE A 216 0.52 30.52 -3.08
CA PHE A 216 0.74 31.70 -2.24
C PHE A 216 0.95 32.94 -3.12
N LEU A 217 0.66 34.12 -2.57
CA LEU A 217 0.79 35.39 -3.29
C LEU A 217 2.12 36.05 -2.97
N VAL A 218 2.80 36.55 -3.99
CA VAL A 218 4.02 37.35 -3.86
C VAL A 218 3.70 38.79 -4.25
N VAL A 219 4.15 39.76 -3.45
CA VAL A 219 3.80 41.18 -3.60
C VAL A 219 5.00 42.08 -3.29
N GLU A 220 5.02 43.28 -3.87
CA GLU A 220 6.02 44.31 -3.57
C GLU A 220 5.54 45.20 -2.40
N GLY A 221 6.09 45.00 -1.20
CA GLY A 221 6.00 45.98 -0.11
C GLY A 221 4.68 46.06 0.67
N GLN A 222 3.77 45.08 0.55
CA GLN A 222 2.57 44.96 1.40
C GLN A 222 2.36 43.53 1.89
N THR A 223 2.58 43.24 3.17
CA THR A 223 2.44 41.86 3.71
C THR A 223 1.02 41.46 4.07
N GLU A 224 0.04 42.36 3.95
CA GLU A 224 -1.35 42.09 4.31
C GLU A 224 -2.25 42.27 3.09
N LEU A 225 -3.23 41.37 2.95
CA LEU A 225 -4.27 41.53 1.94
C LEU A 225 -5.06 42.81 2.23
N PRO A 226 -5.46 43.58 1.20
CA PRO A 226 -6.29 44.75 1.41
C PRO A 226 -7.60 44.32 2.09
N THR A 227 -7.82 44.81 3.31
CA THR A 227 -9.11 44.67 3.99
C THR A 227 -10.08 45.57 3.24
N VAL A 228 -10.90 45.00 2.35
CA VAL A 228 -12.03 45.73 1.81
C VAL A 228 -12.91 46.06 3.01
N PRO A 229 -13.18 47.34 3.33
CA PRO A 229 -14.21 47.65 4.30
C PRO A 229 -15.50 47.08 3.73
N ILE A 230 -15.98 45.99 4.35
CA ILE A 230 -17.31 45.49 4.09
C ILE A 230 -18.21 46.64 4.52
N SER A 231 -18.70 47.43 3.56
CA SER A 231 -19.84 48.28 3.82
C SER A 231 -20.91 47.31 4.30
N GLU A 232 -21.36 47.47 5.55
CA GLU A 232 -22.56 46.81 6.02
C GLU A 232 -23.62 47.10 4.96
N VAL A 233 -23.91 46.10 4.13
CA VAL A 233 -25.14 46.12 3.37
C VAL A 233 -26.17 46.02 4.48
N GLU A 234 -26.77 47.17 4.84
CA GLU A 234 -28.04 47.23 5.54
C GLU A 234 -29.05 46.48 4.65
N SER A 235 -29.01 45.16 4.76
CA SER A 235 -30.13 44.31 4.43
C SER A 235 -31.16 44.57 5.52
N SER A 236 -31.85 45.69 5.39
CA SER A 236 -33.17 45.85 5.97
C SER A 236 -34.07 44.83 5.28
N SER A 237 -34.02 43.59 5.75
CA SER A 237 -35.19 42.74 5.63
C SER A 237 -36.25 43.43 6.48
N GLU A 238 -37.18 44.14 5.86
CA GLU A 238 -38.47 44.39 6.47
C GLU A 238 -39.08 43.02 6.74
N GLY A 239 -38.72 42.46 7.90
CA GLY A 239 -39.44 41.35 8.51
C GLY A 239 -40.83 41.90 8.78
N THR A 240 -41.73 41.68 7.83
CA THR A 240 -43.16 41.90 8.03
C THR A 240 -43.56 41.02 9.21
N SER A 241 -43.62 41.64 10.38
CA SER A 241 -43.97 40.98 11.63
C SER A 241 -45.45 40.62 11.55
N TYR A 242 -45.73 39.41 11.06
CA TYR A 242 -47.09 38.85 11.04
C TYR A 242 -47.64 38.60 12.45
N THR A 243 -46.90 38.94 13.51
CA THR A 243 -47.30 38.82 14.91
C THR A 243 -48.67 39.45 15.17
N GLY A 244 -48.97 40.62 14.59
CA GLY A 244 -50.28 41.25 14.72
C GLY A 244 -51.41 40.46 14.04
N VAL A 245 -51.15 39.90 12.86
CA VAL A 245 -52.12 39.09 12.10
C VAL A 245 -52.35 37.75 12.80
N VAL A 246 -51.30 37.12 13.32
CA VAL A 246 -51.38 35.86 14.06
C VAL A 246 -52.17 36.04 15.37
N LEU A 247 -51.94 37.13 16.11
CA LEU A 247 -52.72 37.43 17.32
C LEU A 247 -54.21 37.70 17.01
N ALA A 248 -54.51 38.37 15.89
CA ALA A 248 -55.89 38.59 15.47
C ALA A 248 -56.63 37.28 15.12
N ILE A 249 -55.94 36.36 14.42
CA ILE A 249 -56.49 35.03 14.09
C ILE A 249 -56.76 34.21 15.37
N ILE A 250 -55.81 34.20 16.31
CA ILE A 250 -55.99 33.50 17.60
C ILE A 250 -57.15 34.10 18.39
N GLY A 251 -57.26 35.44 18.43
CA GLY A 251 -58.38 36.13 19.08
C GLY A 251 -59.75 35.75 18.49
N ALA A 252 -59.86 35.70 17.15
CA ALA A 252 -61.10 35.33 16.47
C ALA A 252 -61.54 33.88 16.77
N ILE A 253 -60.58 32.95 16.86
CA ILE A 253 -60.85 31.55 17.22
C ILE A 253 -61.39 31.46 18.65
N ILE A 254 -60.79 32.17 19.61
CA ILE A 254 -61.23 32.18 21.01
C ILE A 254 -62.65 32.74 21.12
N VAL A 255 -62.94 33.85 20.44
CA VAL A 255 -64.30 34.43 20.42
C VAL A 255 -65.30 33.45 19.80
N GLY A 256 -64.93 32.78 18.70
CA GLY A 256 -65.75 31.75 18.07
C GLY A 256 -66.09 30.60 19.02
N ILE A 257 -65.11 30.11 19.78
CA ILE A 257 -65.29 29.05 20.79
C ILE A 257 -66.22 29.53 21.91
N ILE A 258 -66.04 30.76 22.42
CA ILE A 258 -66.90 31.32 23.47
C ILE A 258 -68.34 31.44 22.98
N VAL A 259 -68.55 31.96 21.76
CA VAL A 259 -69.89 32.08 21.15
C VAL A 259 -70.53 30.72 20.93
N TYR A 260 -69.76 29.72 20.47
CA TYR A 260 -70.23 28.36 20.30
C TYR A 260 -70.67 27.72 21.63
N ILE A 261 -69.86 27.86 22.69
CA ILE A 261 -70.20 27.37 24.03
C ILE A 261 -71.46 28.07 24.57
N ARG A 262 -71.58 29.39 24.37
CA ARG A 262 -72.77 30.16 24.78
C ARG A 262 -74.03 29.71 24.03
N ARG A 263 -73.96 29.48 22.71
CA ARG A 263 -75.08 28.94 21.93
C ARG A 263 -75.45 27.52 22.35
N LYS A 264 -74.47 26.67 22.68
CA LYS A 264 -74.72 25.31 23.18
C LYS A 264 -75.40 25.30 24.55
N ARG A 265 -75.06 26.23 25.45
CA ARG A 265 -75.72 26.37 26.77
C ARG A 265 -77.16 26.90 26.66
N LYS A 266 -77.45 27.81 25.73
CA LYS A 266 -78.83 28.30 25.48
C LYS A 266 -79.78 27.28 24.82
N ARG A 267 -79.27 26.19 24.23
CA ARG A 267 -80.08 25.08 23.69
C ARG A 267 -80.44 24.00 24.73
N LYS A 268 -79.96 24.13 25.97
CA LYS A 268 -80.21 23.19 27.08
C LYS A 268 -80.90 23.85 28.29
N SER A 269 -81.50 25.02 28.09
CA SER A 269 -82.37 25.69 29.07
C SER A 269 -83.73 25.96 28.46
#